data_AF-A0A819GWN3-F1
#
_entry.id   AF-A0A819GWN3-F1
#
_cell.length_a   1.000
_cell.length_b   1.000
_cell.length_c   1.000
_cell.angle_alpha   90.00
_cell.angle_beta   90.00
_cell.angle_gamma   90.00
#
_symmetry.space_group_name_H-M   'P 1'
#
loop_
_entity.id
_entity.type
_entity.pdbx_description
1 polymer ?
#
loop_
_entity_poly.entity_id
_entity_poly.type
_entity_poly.pdbx_seq_one_letter_code
_entity_poly.pdbx_strand_id
1 'polypeptide(L)'
;MLLNDNEIHTLRQVLFRYPNETSTSIANRFFERTGLNVNPRTIRRYRLSLGFHPVHPRTQPRISATRAQQRLNFCLSHASDRCHQVIFSDEKAFEIDVSGLVYYIPYGRRRPTHFQSQVQHRVAVFGAVWYDGRSDLVVIHDCTNTTTYVQYLEAALDAHLNRLRQYYFIHDRPTWAHTRLAHDWLRNNRVRCMDTYPPVSPDLNAVESVWSWMNRYVQRNHPRSQQHLERLVKQAWNAIPQNAIRGYINHISTICNQIISNNGWESIG
;
A
#
# COMPACT_ATOMS: atom_id res chain seq x y z
N MET A 1 -22.93 -24.14 21.06
CA MET A 1 -22.04 -25.31 21.23
C MET A 1 -20.71 -24.83 21.77
N LEU A 2 -20.26 -25.44 22.86
CA LEU A 2 -18.97 -25.19 23.47
C LEU A 2 -18.09 -26.42 23.19
N LEU A 3 -16.92 -26.19 22.58
CA LEU A 3 -15.91 -27.22 22.35
C LEU A 3 -15.14 -27.48 23.64
N ASN A 4 -14.73 -28.73 23.87
CA ASN A 4 -13.83 -29.08 24.97
C ASN A 4 -12.37 -28.72 24.65
N ASP A 5 -11.47 -28.87 25.62
CA ASP A 5 -10.07 -28.43 25.46
C ASP A 5 -9.32 -29.16 24.33
N ASN A 6 -9.58 -30.46 24.13
CA ASN A 6 -8.96 -31.23 23.06
C ASN A 6 -9.47 -30.75 21.69
N GLU A 7 -10.77 -30.54 21.55
CA GLU A 7 -11.39 -29.98 20.35
C GLU A 7 -10.91 -28.55 20.05
N ILE A 8 -10.75 -27.71 21.07
CA ILE A 8 -10.19 -26.37 20.92
C ILE A 8 -8.73 -26.44 20.43
N HIS A 9 -7.95 -27.38 20.97
CA HIS A 9 -6.58 -27.61 20.53
C HIS A 9 -6.52 -28.05 19.06
N THR A 10 -7.34 -29.02 18.65
CA THR A 10 -7.45 -29.45 17.25
C THR A 10 -7.89 -28.31 16.35
N LEU A 11 -8.89 -27.52 16.76
CA LEU A 11 -9.36 -26.37 15.98
C LEU A 11 -8.24 -25.33 15.80
N ARG A 12 -7.45 -25.04 16.85
CA ARG A 12 -6.28 -24.17 16.72
C ARG A 12 -5.30 -24.68 15.67
N GLN A 13 -4.96 -25.97 15.67
CA GLN A 13 -4.05 -26.54 14.68
C GLN A 13 -4.56 -26.38 13.24
N VAL A 14 -5.86 -26.62 13.03
CA VAL A 14 -6.50 -26.44 11.72
C VAL A 14 -6.45 -24.96 11.30
N LEU A 15 -6.79 -24.03 12.19
CA LEU A 15 -6.72 -22.59 11.92
C LEU A 15 -5.30 -22.11 11.60
N PHE A 16 -4.28 -22.64 12.29
CA PHE A 16 -2.89 -22.32 12.03
C PHE A 16 -2.42 -22.79 10.65
N ARG A 17 -2.91 -23.97 10.22
CA ARG A 17 -2.50 -24.61 8.97
C ARG A 17 -3.24 -24.07 7.74
N TYR A 18 -4.49 -23.62 7.92
CA TYR A 18 -5.35 -23.13 6.84
C TYR A 18 -5.86 -21.71 7.12
N PRO A 19 -4.97 -20.71 7.28
CA PRO A 19 -5.34 -19.38 7.76
C PRO A 19 -6.20 -18.57 6.78
N ASN A 20 -6.16 -18.87 5.49
CA ASN A 20 -6.89 -18.16 4.44
C ASN A 20 -8.26 -18.77 4.09
N GLU A 21 -8.66 -19.85 4.76
CA GLU A 21 -9.90 -20.53 4.44
C GLU A 21 -11.14 -19.89 5.07
N THR A 22 -12.31 -20.14 4.49
CA THR A 22 -13.60 -19.68 5.05
C THR A 22 -13.96 -20.47 6.31
N SER A 23 -14.86 -19.93 7.13
CA SER A 23 -15.36 -20.67 8.29
C SER A 23 -16.04 -21.99 7.91
N THR A 24 -16.64 -22.06 6.72
CA THR A 24 -17.25 -23.29 6.19
C THR A 24 -16.19 -24.35 5.87
N SER A 25 -15.13 -23.95 5.17
CA SER A 25 -14.02 -24.86 4.85
C SER A 25 -13.32 -25.37 6.11
N ILE A 26 -13.09 -24.50 7.10
CA ILE A 26 -12.55 -24.93 8.40
C ILE A 26 -13.50 -25.86 9.15
N ALA A 27 -14.81 -25.63 9.11
CA ALA A 27 -15.78 -26.54 9.73
C ALA A 27 -15.66 -27.95 9.14
N ASN A 28 -15.54 -28.06 7.81
CA ASN A 28 -15.34 -29.34 7.13
C ASN A 28 -14.02 -30.01 7.54
N ARG A 29 -12.91 -29.27 7.53
CA ARG A 29 -11.60 -29.81 7.97
C ARG A 29 -11.56 -30.21 9.44
N PHE A 30 -12.30 -29.50 10.28
CA PHE A 30 -12.44 -29.83 11.68
C PHE A 30 -13.27 -31.11 11.87
N PHE A 31 -14.36 -31.25 11.12
CA PHE A 31 -15.16 -32.47 11.07
C PHE A 31 -14.33 -33.67 10.60
N GLU A 32 -13.52 -33.54 9.54
CA GLU A 32 -12.63 -34.60 9.05
C GLU A 32 -11.67 -35.13 10.13
N ARG A 33 -11.29 -34.30 11.11
CA ARG A 33 -10.35 -34.69 12.18
C ARG A 33 -11.01 -35.17 13.46
N THR A 34 -12.25 -34.77 13.72
CA THR A 34 -12.91 -34.97 15.02
C THR A 34 -14.24 -35.70 14.93
N GLY A 35 -14.82 -35.80 13.74
CA GLY A 35 -16.20 -36.27 13.53
C GLY A 35 -17.28 -35.29 14.00
N LEU A 36 -16.91 -34.12 14.53
CA LEU A 36 -17.87 -33.16 15.10
C LEU A 36 -18.32 -32.14 14.05
N ASN A 37 -19.63 -32.07 13.80
CA ASN A 37 -20.18 -31.08 12.87
C ASN A 37 -20.40 -29.74 13.59
N VAL A 38 -19.74 -28.69 13.09
CA VAL A 38 -19.73 -27.36 13.72
C VAL A 38 -20.27 -26.32 12.75
N ASN A 39 -21.23 -25.51 13.22
CA ASN A 39 -21.73 -24.41 12.40
C ASN A 39 -20.60 -23.41 12.07
N PRO A 40 -20.48 -22.91 10.82
CA PRO A 40 -19.49 -21.91 10.44
C PRO A 40 -19.49 -20.64 11.31
N ARG A 41 -20.65 -20.24 11.86
CA ARG A 41 -20.74 -19.13 12.83
C ARG A 41 -19.98 -19.42 14.13
N THR A 42 -20.01 -20.67 14.60
CA THR A 42 -19.26 -21.12 15.77
C THR A 42 -17.76 -21.07 15.50
N ILE A 43 -17.30 -21.52 14.33
CA ILE A 43 -15.89 -21.39 13.90
C ILE A 43 -15.46 -19.92 13.89
N ARG A 44 -16.28 -19.00 13.38
CA ARG A 44 -15.99 -17.56 13.38
C ARG A 44 -15.82 -17.01 14.81
N ARG A 45 -16.69 -17.40 15.74
CA ARG A 45 -16.57 -16.99 17.16
C ARG A 45 -15.28 -17.51 17.78
N TYR A 46 -14.96 -18.79 17.57
CA TYR A 46 -13.73 -19.39 18.11
C TYR A 46 -12.46 -18.81 17.50
N ARG A 47 -12.44 -18.48 16.20
CA ARG A 47 -11.31 -17.74 15.60
C ARG A 47 -10.97 -16.49 16.41
N LEU A 48 -11.98 -15.66 16.66
CA LEU A 48 -11.81 -14.40 17.39
C LEU A 48 -11.40 -14.64 18.85
N SER A 49 -12.08 -15.56 19.56
CA SER A 49 -11.76 -15.85 20.97
C SER A 49 -10.38 -16.48 21.15
N LEU A 50 -9.86 -17.18 20.14
CA LEU A 50 -8.52 -17.76 20.15
C LEU A 50 -7.43 -16.76 19.70
N GLY A 51 -7.79 -15.51 19.47
CA GLY A 51 -6.88 -14.42 19.12
C GLY A 51 -6.55 -14.30 17.64
N PHE A 52 -7.26 -15.02 16.76
CA PHE A 52 -7.08 -14.89 15.31
C PHE A 52 -7.90 -13.72 14.78
N HIS A 53 -7.23 -12.82 14.06
CA HIS A 53 -7.86 -11.64 13.46
C HIS A 53 -7.63 -11.62 11.94
N PRO A 54 -8.57 -11.07 11.17
CA PRO A 54 -8.45 -10.98 9.72
C PRO A 54 -7.37 -9.98 9.33
N VAL A 55 -6.50 -10.37 8.41
CA VAL A 55 -5.48 -9.54 7.78
C VAL A 55 -5.47 -9.81 6.28
N HIS A 56 -5.24 -8.75 5.50
CA HIS A 56 -4.81 -8.90 4.12
C HIS A 56 -3.30 -9.14 4.08
N PRO A 57 -2.83 -10.03 3.18
CA PRO A 57 -1.41 -10.29 3.01
C PRO A 57 -0.66 -9.01 2.61
N ARG A 58 0.57 -8.85 3.08
CA ARG A 58 1.45 -7.74 2.67
C ARG A 58 2.35 -8.20 1.54
N THR A 59 2.49 -7.37 0.52
CA THR A 59 3.55 -7.49 -0.49
C THR A 59 4.64 -6.51 -0.10
N GLN A 60 5.74 -7.01 0.49
CA GLN A 60 6.90 -6.18 0.78
C GLN A 60 8.09 -6.71 -0.02
N PRO A 61 8.77 -5.86 -0.81
CA PRO A 61 9.97 -6.29 -1.51
C PRO A 61 11.08 -6.62 -0.50
N ARG A 62 11.80 -7.71 -0.74
CA ARG A 62 12.99 -8.04 0.07
C ARG A 62 14.05 -6.94 -0.10
N ILE A 63 14.46 -6.34 1.01
CA ILE A 63 15.53 -5.34 1.04
C ILE A 63 16.88 -6.06 1.02
N SER A 64 17.79 -5.65 0.13
CA SER A 64 19.18 -6.13 0.12
C SER A 64 20.05 -5.27 1.04
N ALA A 65 21.21 -5.76 1.45
CA ALA A 65 22.15 -4.98 2.28
C ALA A 65 22.53 -3.63 1.63
N THR A 66 22.75 -3.62 0.31
CA THR A 66 23.02 -2.38 -0.44
C THR A 66 21.86 -1.37 -0.33
N ARG A 67 20.62 -1.84 -0.45
CA ARG A 67 19.43 -0.98 -0.32
C ARG A 67 19.24 -0.51 1.11
N ALA A 68 19.51 -1.36 2.10
CA ALA A 68 19.50 -0.96 3.50
C ALA A 68 20.48 0.19 3.74
N GLN A 69 21.70 0.10 3.23
CA GLN A 69 22.67 1.19 3.33
C GLN A 69 22.22 2.48 2.64
N GLN A 70 21.62 2.38 1.44
CA GLN A 70 21.07 3.54 0.73
C GLN A 70 19.96 4.22 1.55
N ARG A 71 19.06 3.44 2.13
CA ARG A 71 17.98 3.91 3.01
C ARG A 71 18.54 4.58 4.26
N LEU A 72 19.54 3.98 4.90
CA LEU A 72 20.21 4.54 6.07
C LEU A 72 20.84 5.90 5.75
N ASN A 73 21.63 5.98 4.68
CA ASN A 73 22.29 7.21 4.25
C ASN A 73 21.28 8.31 3.95
N PHE A 74 20.18 7.97 3.26
CA PHE A 74 19.09 8.89 3.00
C PHE A 74 18.49 9.42 4.29
N CYS A 75 18.09 8.54 5.21
CA CYS A 75 17.45 8.94 6.47
C CYS A 75 18.40 9.79 7.32
N LEU A 76 19.68 9.42 7.46
CA LEU A 76 20.66 10.22 8.20
C LEU A 76 20.82 11.63 7.61
N SER A 77 20.76 11.76 6.28
CA SER A 77 20.92 13.05 5.59
C SER A 77 19.64 13.91 5.59
N HIS A 78 18.48 13.34 5.92
CA HIS A 78 17.17 13.98 5.75
C HIS A 78 16.22 13.78 6.96
N ALA A 79 16.71 13.32 8.11
CA ALA A 79 15.90 12.90 9.26
C ALA A 79 15.01 14.02 9.84
N SER A 80 15.46 15.27 9.77
CA SER A 80 14.85 16.39 10.50
C SER A 80 14.03 17.35 9.64
N ASP A 81 14.38 17.64 8.37
CA ASP A 81 14.04 18.97 7.84
C ASP A 81 13.39 19.06 6.46
N ARG A 82 13.00 17.95 5.80
CA ARG A 82 12.57 18.04 4.39
C ARG A 82 11.28 17.34 4.00
N CYS A 83 10.63 16.57 4.86
CA CYS A 83 9.39 15.88 4.46
C CYS A 83 8.28 16.87 4.03
N HIS A 84 8.20 18.06 4.64
CA HIS A 84 7.25 19.11 4.24
C HIS A 84 7.58 19.77 2.91
N GLN A 85 8.84 19.71 2.49
CA GLN A 85 9.32 20.27 1.23
C GLN A 85 9.33 19.22 0.11
N VAL A 86 8.74 18.04 0.30
CA VAL A 86 8.73 16.97 -0.70
C VAL A 86 7.35 16.83 -1.34
N ILE A 87 7.33 16.60 -2.65
CA ILE A 87 6.20 16.11 -3.42
C ILE A 87 6.35 14.60 -3.54
N PHE A 88 5.45 13.89 -2.89
CA PHE A 88 5.34 12.43 -2.89
C PHE A 88 4.44 12.01 -4.04
N SER A 89 4.98 11.23 -4.98
CA SER A 89 4.23 10.76 -6.15
C SER A 89 4.48 9.28 -6.39
N ASP A 90 3.50 8.61 -6.98
CA ASP A 90 3.63 7.22 -7.43
C ASP A 90 2.46 6.86 -8.35
N GLU A 91 2.60 5.74 -9.04
CA GLU A 91 1.50 5.06 -9.71
C GLU A 91 0.85 4.02 -8.80
N LYS A 92 -0.49 3.90 -8.85
CA LYS A 92 -1.22 2.86 -8.12
C LYS A 92 -2.27 2.18 -9.00
N ALA A 93 -2.26 0.85 -8.98
CA ALA A 93 -3.39 0.05 -9.44
C ALA A 93 -4.40 -0.19 -8.30
N PHE A 94 -5.63 0.24 -8.49
CA PHE A 94 -6.78 -0.16 -7.67
C PHE A 94 -7.49 -1.32 -8.35
N GLU A 95 -7.82 -2.34 -7.57
CA GLU A 95 -8.30 -3.62 -8.09
C GLU A 95 -9.55 -4.08 -7.33
N ILE A 96 -10.49 -4.66 -8.08
CA ILE A 96 -11.53 -5.51 -7.53
C ILE A 96 -10.98 -6.92 -7.55
N ASP A 97 -10.51 -7.35 -6.39
CA ASP A 97 -10.08 -8.71 -6.15
C ASP A 97 -11.31 -9.55 -5.77
N VAL A 98 -11.67 -10.48 -6.66
CA VAL A 98 -12.77 -11.43 -6.41
C VAL A 98 -12.33 -12.63 -5.57
N SER A 99 -11.02 -12.78 -5.28
CA SER A 99 -10.53 -13.87 -4.43
C SER A 99 -10.97 -13.72 -2.98
N GLY A 100 -11.25 -12.48 -2.53
CA GLY A 100 -11.67 -12.19 -1.15
C GLY A 100 -10.68 -12.71 -0.10
N LEU A 101 -9.39 -12.85 -0.46
CA LEU A 101 -8.42 -13.61 0.33
C LEU A 101 -8.08 -12.87 1.63
N VAL A 102 -8.66 -13.35 2.73
CA VAL A 102 -8.43 -12.85 4.09
C VAL A 102 -7.75 -13.94 4.88
N TYR A 103 -6.56 -13.65 5.42
CA TYR A 103 -5.88 -14.53 6.35
C TYR A 103 -6.35 -14.23 7.76
N TYR A 104 -6.65 -15.26 8.54
CA TYR A 104 -6.87 -15.15 9.97
C TYR A 104 -5.57 -15.58 10.64
N ILE A 105 -4.87 -14.64 11.26
CA ILE A 105 -3.59 -14.90 11.95
C ILE A 105 -3.71 -14.54 13.44
N PRO A 106 -2.98 -15.25 14.32
CA PRO A 106 -2.89 -14.86 15.71
C PRO A 106 -2.10 -13.55 15.87
N TYR A 107 -2.41 -12.79 16.94
CA TYR A 107 -1.64 -11.61 17.32
C TYR A 107 -0.13 -11.89 17.40
N GLY A 108 0.69 -10.95 16.92
CA GLY A 108 2.16 -11.05 16.92
C GLY A 108 2.75 -11.86 15.77
N ARG A 109 1.96 -12.57 14.96
CA ARG A 109 2.50 -13.29 13.78
C ARG A 109 2.72 -12.32 12.62
N ARG A 110 3.82 -12.52 11.86
CA ARG A 110 4.05 -11.80 10.60
C ARG A 110 2.90 -12.05 9.62
N ARG A 111 2.47 -10.99 8.93
CA ARG A 111 1.46 -11.11 7.87
C ARG A 111 1.99 -11.97 6.73
N PRO A 112 1.20 -12.92 6.22
CA PRO A 112 1.61 -13.74 5.09
C PRO A 112 1.75 -12.89 3.82
N THR A 113 2.60 -13.35 2.89
CA THR A 113 2.78 -12.78 1.56
C THR A 113 2.02 -13.66 0.57
N HIS A 114 1.18 -13.07 -0.29
CA HIS A 114 0.45 -13.80 -1.33
C HIS A 114 0.79 -13.20 -2.70
N PHE A 115 0.91 -14.07 -3.72
CA PHE A 115 1.43 -13.67 -5.03
C PHE A 115 0.39 -13.70 -6.17
N GLN A 116 -0.84 -14.17 -5.93
CA GLN A 116 -1.85 -14.25 -7.01
C GLN A 116 -3.27 -13.95 -6.52
N SER A 117 -3.83 -12.81 -6.91
CA SER A 117 -5.27 -12.54 -6.87
C SER A 117 -5.85 -12.72 -8.27
N GLN A 118 -7.11 -13.17 -8.39
CA GLN A 118 -7.84 -13.05 -9.65
C GLN A 118 -8.45 -11.65 -9.68
N VAL A 119 -7.82 -10.76 -10.45
CA VAL A 119 -8.25 -9.38 -10.62
C VAL A 119 -9.35 -9.33 -11.67
N GLN A 120 -10.56 -8.92 -11.29
CA GLN A 120 -11.67 -8.79 -12.23
C GLN A 120 -11.64 -7.43 -12.94
N HIS A 121 -11.38 -6.37 -12.18
CA HIS A 121 -11.34 -5.00 -12.68
C HIS A 121 -10.13 -4.28 -12.09
N ARG A 122 -9.45 -3.48 -12.91
CA ARG A 122 -8.26 -2.72 -12.53
C ARG A 122 -8.36 -1.30 -13.07
N VAL A 123 -8.00 -0.33 -12.23
CA VAL A 123 -7.83 1.08 -12.62
C VAL A 123 -6.46 1.52 -12.13
N ALA A 124 -5.58 1.86 -13.06
CA ALA A 124 -4.28 2.44 -12.75
C ALA A 124 -4.40 3.97 -12.70
N VAL A 125 -3.75 4.60 -11.74
CA VAL A 125 -3.73 6.06 -11.59
C VAL A 125 -2.34 6.56 -11.25
N PHE A 126 -2.08 7.81 -11.60
CA PHE A 126 -0.96 8.61 -11.09
C PHE A 126 -1.52 9.74 -10.22
N GLY A 127 -0.81 10.06 -9.14
CA GLY A 127 -1.09 11.25 -8.35
C GLY A 127 0.09 11.63 -7.47
N ALA A 128 0.09 12.89 -7.07
CA ALA A 128 1.12 13.47 -6.21
C ALA A 128 0.49 14.25 -5.06
N VAL A 129 1.13 14.21 -3.90
CA VAL A 129 0.76 14.97 -2.70
C VAL A 129 1.95 15.73 -2.13
N TRP A 130 1.68 16.89 -1.57
CA TRP A 130 2.65 17.68 -0.81
C TRP A 130 1.97 18.24 0.45
N TYR A 131 2.73 18.91 1.31
CA TYR A 131 2.24 19.32 2.63
C TYR A 131 0.94 20.14 2.58
N ASP A 132 0.82 21.01 1.59
CA ASP A 132 -0.30 21.95 1.43
C ASP A 132 -1.14 21.70 0.17
N GLY A 133 -1.11 20.50 -0.39
CA GLY A 133 -1.99 20.17 -1.50
C GLY A 133 -1.76 18.80 -2.11
N ARG A 134 -2.38 18.62 -3.26
CA ARG A 134 -2.33 17.42 -4.09
C ARG A 134 -2.55 17.81 -5.54
N SER A 135 -2.05 16.98 -6.44
CA SER A 135 -2.27 17.11 -7.88
C SER A 135 -3.70 16.74 -8.26
N ASP A 136 -4.03 16.96 -9.53
CA ASP A 136 -5.10 16.20 -10.16
C ASP A 136 -4.73 14.70 -10.20
N LEU A 137 -5.76 13.84 -10.13
CA LEU A 137 -5.57 12.39 -10.27
C LEU A 137 -5.75 11.99 -11.73
N VAL A 138 -4.72 11.40 -12.31
CA VAL A 138 -4.72 10.99 -13.71
C VAL A 138 -4.97 9.49 -13.79
N VAL A 139 -5.97 9.07 -14.57
CA VAL A 139 -6.19 7.66 -14.90
C VAL A 139 -5.22 7.27 -16.00
N ILE A 140 -4.47 6.20 -15.78
CA ILE A 140 -3.47 5.71 -16.70
C ILE A 140 -4.10 4.59 -17.53
N HIS A 141 -4.22 4.81 -18.84
CA HIS A 141 -4.72 3.81 -19.77
C HIS A 141 -3.60 2.93 -20.32
N ASP A 142 -2.44 3.52 -20.60
CA ASP A 142 -1.24 2.84 -21.09
C ASP A 142 0.01 3.40 -20.38
N CYS A 143 0.88 2.52 -19.89
CA CYS A 143 2.16 2.89 -19.26
C CYS A 143 3.31 2.07 -19.86
N THR A 144 3.39 2.05 -21.18
CA THR A 144 4.37 1.21 -21.91
C THR A 144 5.65 1.97 -22.30
N ASN A 145 5.66 3.31 -22.21
CA ASN A 145 6.80 4.12 -22.64
C ASN A 145 6.89 5.49 -21.93
N THR A 146 8.01 6.18 -22.12
CA THR A 146 8.24 7.50 -21.53
C THR A 146 7.25 8.55 -21.99
N THR A 147 6.79 8.52 -23.23
CA THR A 147 5.85 9.53 -23.72
C THR A 147 4.57 9.52 -22.89
N THR A 148 4.02 8.32 -22.63
CA THR A 148 2.87 8.17 -21.73
C THR A 148 3.16 8.64 -20.31
N TYR A 149 4.39 8.41 -19.81
CA TYR A 149 4.85 8.91 -18.52
C TYR A 149 4.79 10.44 -18.42
N VAL A 150 5.39 11.14 -19.39
CA VAL A 150 5.40 12.60 -19.42
C VAL A 150 4.00 13.17 -19.55
N GLN A 151 3.14 12.55 -20.37
CA GLN A 151 1.76 13.01 -20.55
C GLN A 151 0.95 13.01 -19.25
N TYR A 152 1.07 11.97 -18.41
CA TYR A 152 0.35 11.98 -17.14
C TYR A 152 1.04 12.84 -16.06
N LEU A 153 2.36 13.05 -16.13
CA LEU A 153 3.02 14.06 -15.29
C LEU A 153 2.51 15.46 -15.62
N GLU A 154 2.43 15.80 -16.90
CA GLU A 154 1.85 17.06 -17.39
C GLU A 154 0.43 17.22 -16.90
N ALA A 155 -0.44 16.25 -17.21
CA ALA A 155 -1.84 16.30 -16.82
C ALA A 155 -2.06 16.44 -15.31
N ALA A 156 -1.19 15.87 -14.48
CA ALA A 156 -1.30 15.96 -13.03
C ALA A 156 -0.72 17.26 -12.45
N LEU A 157 0.41 17.74 -13.00
CA LEU A 157 1.23 18.74 -12.33
C LEU A 157 1.17 20.13 -12.96
N ASP A 158 0.73 20.27 -14.21
CA ASP A 158 0.82 21.53 -15.00
C ASP A 158 0.18 22.72 -14.26
N ALA A 159 -1.03 22.53 -13.75
CA ALA A 159 -1.77 23.52 -12.97
C ALA A 159 -1.08 23.94 -11.65
N HIS A 160 -0.08 23.18 -11.21
CA HIS A 160 0.60 23.36 -9.93
C HIS A 160 2.07 23.76 -10.06
N LEU A 161 2.67 23.71 -11.26
CA LEU A 161 4.12 23.86 -11.46
C LEU A 161 4.71 25.09 -10.77
N ASN A 162 4.05 26.24 -10.84
CA ASN A 162 4.51 27.47 -10.18
C ASN A 162 4.67 27.30 -8.67
N ARG A 163 3.73 26.60 -8.01
CA ARG A 163 3.78 26.29 -6.59
C ARG A 163 4.78 25.18 -6.28
N LEU A 164 4.96 24.23 -7.18
CA LEU A 164 5.81 23.05 -6.97
C LEU A 164 7.32 23.36 -7.05
N ARG A 165 7.73 24.48 -7.67
CA ARG A 165 9.15 24.90 -7.80
C ARG A 165 9.92 25.03 -6.48
N GLN A 166 9.21 25.25 -5.36
CA GLN A 166 9.80 25.35 -4.02
C GLN A 166 9.96 24.00 -3.31
N TYR A 167 9.43 22.91 -3.89
CA TYR A 167 9.47 21.56 -3.35
C TYR A 167 10.45 20.68 -4.13
N TYR A 168 10.82 19.57 -3.50
CA TYR A 168 11.58 18.47 -4.09
C TYR A 168 10.63 17.36 -4.54
N PHE A 169 10.66 17.02 -5.82
CA PHE A 169 9.88 15.94 -6.38
C PHE A 169 10.58 14.60 -6.18
N ILE A 170 9.87 13.63 -5.58
CA ILE A 170 10.28 12.23 -5.61
C ILE A 170 9.45 11.48 -6.65
N HIS A 171 10.11 10.58 -7.36
CA HIS A 171 9.47 9.52 -8.13
C HIS A 171 10.18 8.21 -7.79
N ASP A 172 9.42 7.14 -7.50
CA ASP A 172 10.02 5.81 -7.56
C ASP A 172 10.34 5.53 -9.04
N ARG A 173 11.40 4.77 -9.29
CA ARG A 173 12.16 4.80 -10.55
C ARG A 173 11.75 3.69 -11.52
N PRO A 174 10.66 3.80 -12.31
CA PRO A 174 10.52 2.90 -13.44
C PRO A 174 11.53 3.29 -14.53
N THR A 175 11.96 2.31 -15.33
CA THR A 175 13.03 2.48 -16.33
C THR A 175 12.78 3.62 -17.33
N TRP A 176 11.51 3.95 -17.61
CA TRP A 176 11.13 5.05 -18.49
C TRP A 176 11.35 6.45 -17.89
N ALA A 177 11.30 6.57 -16.56
CA ALA A 177 11.53 7.84 -15.86
C ALA A 177 12.98 8.35 -15.98
N HIS A 178 13.91 7.49 -16.42
CA HIS A 178 15.33 7.82 -16.62
C HIS A 178 15.72 8.17 -18.05
N THR A 179 14.75 8.22 -18.95
CA THR A 179 15.01 8.61 -20.33
C THR A 179 15.22 10.12 -20.43
N ARG A 180 15.97 10.54 -21.46
CA ARG A 180 16.25 11.95 -21.72
C ARG A 180 14.98 12.81 -21.77
N LEU A 181 13.92 12.29 -22.36
CA LEU A 181 12.63 13.00 -22.49
C LEU A 181 12.01 13.34 -21.12
N ALA A 182 11.99 12.40 -20.17
CA ALA A 182 11.48 12.66 -18.82
C ALA A 182 12.36 13.69 -18.07
N HIS A 183 13.68 13.55 -18.17
CA HIS A 183 14.62 14.50 -17.56
C HIS A 183 14.50 15.91 -18.16
N ASP A 184 14.36 16.02 -19.48
CA ASP A 184 14.21 17.30 -20.17
C ASP A 184 12.88 17.96 -19.78
N TRP A 185 11.80 17.20 -19.64
CA TRP A 185 10.53 17.71 -19.14
C TRP A 185 10.64 18.29 -17.72
N LEU A 186 11.22 17.53 -16.78
CA LEU A 186 11.41 17.97 -15.40
C LEU A 186 12.28 19.25 -15.33
N ARG A 187 13.37 19.28 -16.11
CA ARG A 187 14.28 20.43 -16.20
C ARG A 187 13.57 21.66 -16.78
N ASN A 188 12.88 21.51 -17.90
CA ASN A 188 12.21 22.61 -18.61
C ASN A 188 11.10 23.23 -17.74
N ASN A 189 10.42 22.41 -16.94
CA ASN A 189 9.37 22.84 -16.01
C ASN A 189 9.90 23.28 -14.64
N ARG A 190 11.23 23.27 -14.43
CA ARG A 190 11.92 23.65 -13.18
C ARG A 190 11.46 22.81 -11.99
N VAL A 191 11.15 21.53 -12.21
CA VAL A 191 10.84 20.56 -11.17
C VAL A 191 12.16 20.05 -10.58
N ARG A 192 12.36 20.22 -9.27
CA ARG A 192 13.61 19.84 -8.58
C ARG A 192 13.49 18.40 -8.10
N CYS A 193 14.12 17.45 -8.77
CA CYS A 193 14.12 16.06 -8.33
C CYS A 193 15.00 15.84 -7.09
N MET A 194 14.59 14.93 -6.22
CA MET A 194 15.40 14.45 -5.11
C MET A 194 16.26 13.25 -5.54
N ASP A 195 17.46 13.54 -6.05
CA ASP A 195 18.36 12.51 -6.62
C ASP A 195 18.82 11.45 -5.59
N THR A 196 18.76 11.81 -4.30
CA THR A 196 19.17 10.97 -3.17
C THR A 196 18.09 10.01 -2.69
N TYR A 197 16.86 10.05 -3.24
CA TYR A 197 15.76 9.20 -2.79
C TYR A 197 16.12 7.71 -2.98
N PRO A 198 15.99 6.87 -1.94
CA PRO A 198 16.42 5.48 -1.99
C PRO A 198 15.42 4.64 -2.82
N PRO A 199 15.88 3.84 -3.80
CA PRO A 199 14.99 3.01 -4.62
C PRO A 199 14.20 2.01 -3.76
N VAL A 200 12.98 1.65 -4.22
CA VAL A 200 12.17 0.59 -3.61
C VAL A 200 11.93 0.83 -2.10
N SER A 201 11.56 2.05 -1.76
CA SER A 201 11.31 2.47 -0.36
C SER A 201 9.90 3.04 -0.20
N PRO A 202 8.85 2.20 -0.35
CA PRO A 202 7.46 2.65 -0.28
C PRO A 202 7.09 3.21 1.09
N ASP A 203 7.73 2.76 2.17
CA ASP A 203 7.53 3.28 3.53
C ASP A 203 8.05 4.71 3.71
N LEU A 204 8.94 5.17 2.83
CA LEU A 204 9.41 6.56 2.76
C LEU A 204 8.57 7.42 1.78
N ASN A 205 7.54 6.86 1.15
CA ASN A 205 6.66 7.58 0.22
C ASN A 205 5.29 7.84 0.85
N ALA A 206 5.00 9.08 1.26
CA ALA A 206 3.74 9.41 1.93
C ALA A 206 2.49 9.12 1.08
N VAL A 207 2.62 9.09 -0.25
CA VAL A 207 1.51 8.77 -1.15
C VAL A 207 1.02 7.33 -0.99
N GLU A 208 1.86 6.39 -0.52
CA GLU A 208 1.46 5.02 -0.21
C GLU A 208 0.42 4.95 0.92
N SER A 209 0.53 5.85 1.89
CA SER A 209 -0.47 6.00 2.96
C SER A 209 -1.78 6.59 2.43
N VAL A 210 -1.70 7.49 1.44
CA VAL A 210 -2.86 8.04 0.71
C VAL A 210 -3.55 6.94 -0.09
N TRP A 211 -2.81 6.13 -0.85
CA TRP A 211 -3.33 4.96 -1.56
C TRP A 211 -4.01 3.98 -0.61
N SER A 212 -3.42 3.74 0.56
CA SER A 212 -4.02 2.89 1.59
C SER A 212 -5.34 3.46 2.12
N TRP A 213 -5.44 4.78 2.31
CA TRP A 213 -6.69 5.45 2.69
C TRP A 213 -7.75 5.34 1.60
N MET A 214 -7.38 5.63 0.35
CA MET A 214 -8.28 5.54 -0.80
C MET A 214 -8.77 4.12 -1.02
N ASN A 215 -7.91 3.11 -0.88
CA ASN A 215 -8.31 1.73 -1.03
C ASN A 215 -9.38 1.38 0.02
N ARG A 216 -9.22 1.79 1.28
CA ARG A 216 -10.27 1.60 2.30
C ARG A 216 -11.57 2.31 1.92
N TYR A 217 -11.51 3.52 1.38
CA TYR A 217 -12.69 4.25 0.89
C TYR A 217 -13.39 3.46 -0.23
N VAL A 218 -12.65 3.05 -1.25
CA VAL A 218 -13.17 2.29 -2.41
C VAL A 218 -13.80 0.99 -1.95
N GLN A 219 -13.08 0.17 -1.16
CA GLN A 219 -13.57 -1.15 -0.72
C GLN A 219 -14.84 -1.04 0.15
N ARG A 220 -14.96 -0.01 0.99
CA ARG A 220 -16.18 0.24 1.78
C ARG A 220 -17.41 0.56 0.93
N ASN A 221 -17.21 1.07 -0.27
CA ASN A 221 -18.28 1.41 -1.21
C ASN A 221 -18.57 0.29 -2.22
N HIS A 222 -17.93 -0.89 -2.06
CA HIS A 222 -18.23 -2.11 -2.80
C HIS A 222 -18.35 -1.91 -4.32
N PRO A 223 -17.25 -1.55 -5.02
CA PRO A 223 -17.27 -1.40 -6.47
C PRO A 223 -17.74 -2.70 -7.15
N ARG A 224 -18.50 -2.58 -8.23
CA ARG A 224 -19.13 -3.73 -8.94
C ARG A 224 -18.80 -3.81 -10.44
N SER A 225 -18.09 -2.81 -10.96
CA SER A 225 -17.69 -2.73 -12.36
C SER A 225 -16.48 -1.82 -12.48
N GLN A 226 -15.77 -1.88 -13.61
CA GLN A 226 -14.64 -1.00 -13.89
C GLN A 226 -15.02 0.48 -13.84
N GLN A 227 -16.14 0.89 -14.45
CA GLN A 227 -16.60 2.27 -14.42
C GLN A 227 -16.99 2.72 -13.01
N HIS A 228 -17.57 1.83 -12.19
CA HIS A 228 -17.86 2.14 -10.79
C HIS A 228 -16.56 2.28 -9.97
N LEU A 229 -15.58 1.40 -10.20
CA LEU A 229 -14.26 1.47 -9.57
C LEU A 229 -13.57 2.81 -9.87
N GLU A 230 -13.51 3.20 -11.14
CA GLU A 230 -12.87 4.45 -11.54
C GLU A 230 -13.52 5.68 -10.88
N ARG A 231 -14.87 5.72 -10.87
CA ARG A 231 -15.61 6.79 -10.18
C ARG A 231 -15.28 6.83 -8.68
N LEU A 232 -15.25 5.68 -8.01
CA LEU A 232 -14.94 5.61 -6.58
C LEU A 232 -13.49 6.01 -6.28
N VAL A 233 -12.54 5.66 -7.15
CA VAL A 233 -11.13 6.07 -7.03
C VAL A 233 -11.00 7.60 -7.14
N LYS A 234 -11.64 8.23 -8.14
CA LYS A 234 -11.67 9.69 -8.29
C LYS A 234 -12.35 10.37 -7.09
N GLN A 235 -13.47 9.82 -6.63
CA GLN A 235 -14.16 10.32 -5.43
C GLN A 235 -13.27 10.21 -4.19
N ALA A 236 -12.54 9.10 -4.01
CA ALA A 236 -11.64 8.91 -2.88
C ALA A 236 -10.52 9.96 -2.87
N TRP A 237 -9.91 10.24 -4.02
CA TRP A 237 -8.88 11.27 -4.14
C TRP A 237 -9.41 12.67 -3.78
N ASN A 238 -10.64 12.98 -4.18
CA ASN A 238 -11.25 14.26 -3.81
C ASN A 238 -11.67 14.31 -2.34
N ALA A 239 -12.08 13.17 -1.78
CA ALA A 239 -12.61 13.06 -0.42
C ALA A 239 -11.52 13.01 0.66
N ILE A 240 -10.28 12.58 0.35
CA ILE A 240 -9.23 12.53 1.37
C ILE A 240 -8.96 13.94 1.93
N PRO A 241 -9.05 14.16 3.24
CA PRO A 241 -8.78 15.48 3.82
C PRO A 241 -7.30 15.86 3.77
N GLN A 242 -6.98 17.14 3.52
CA GLN A 242 -5.59 17.62 3.48
C GLN A 242 -4.87 17.45 4.83
N ASN A 243 -5.58 17.52 5.96
CA ASN A 243 -4.99 17.25 7.28
C ASN A 243 -4.55 15.77 7.44
N ALA A 244 -5.25 14.83 6.80
CA ALA A 244 -4.82 13.43 6.78
C ALA A 244 -3.51 13.27 5.98
N ILE A 245 -3.41 13.93 4.81
CA ILE A 245 -2.18 13.98 4.00
C ILE A 245 -1.01 14.54 4.82
N ARG A 246 -1.21 15.67 5.52
CA ARG A 246 -0.19 16.24 6.43
C ARG A 246 0.24 15.25 7.50
N GLY A 247 -0.71 14.53 8.10
CA GLY A 247 -0.42 13.47 9.06
C GLY A 247 0.48 12.39 8.50
N TYR A 248 0.24 11.94 7.27
CA TYR A 248 1.08 10.95 6.58
C TYR A 248 2.48 11.49 6.28
N ILE A 249 2.59 12.74 5.82
CA ILE A 249 3.88 13.38 5.56
C ILE A 249 4.68 13.55 6.86
N ASN A 250 4.04 13.99 7.95
CA ASN A 250 4.67 14.11 9.27
C ASN A 250 5.18 12.75 9.77
N HIS A 251 4.47 11.66 9.47
CA HIS A 251 4.85 10.32 9.89
C HIS A 251 6.14 9.82 9.23
N ILE A 252 6.52 10.38 8.06
CA ILE A 252 7.77 10.00 7.37
C ILE A 252 8.99 10.23 8.28
N SER A 253 9.01 11.28 9.10
CA SER A 253 10.10 11.51 10.06
C SER A 253 10.20 10.38 11.10
N THR A 254 9.05 9.84 11.55
CA THR A 254 9.03 8.66 12.43
C THR A 254 9.61 7.44 11.72
N ILE A 255 9.24 7.21 10.45
CA ILE A 255 9.77 6.11 9.65
C ILE A 255 11.28 6.24 9.44
N CYS A 256 11.78 7.43 9.12
CA CYS A 256 13.21 7.71 9.00
C CYS A 256 13.97 7.31 10.28
N ASN A 257 13.46 7.70 11.46
CA ASN A 257 14.08 7.35 12.75
C ASN A 257 14.08 5.84 13.02
N GLN A 258 13.02 5.13 12.61
CA GLN A 258 12.97 3.67 12.70
C GLN A 258 13.99 3.01 11.78
N ILE A 259 14.12 3.50 10.54
CA ILE A 259 15.12 3.00 9.58
C ILE A 259 16.53 3.23 10.10
N ILE A 260 16.82 4.40 10.69
CA ILE A 260 18.11 4.68 11.33
C ILE A 260 18.39 3.69 12.46
N SER A 261 17.42 3.52 13.36
CA SER A 261 17.53 2.59 14.49
C SER A 261 17.73 1.13 14.05
N ASN A 262 17.16 0.77 12.90
CA ASN A 262 17.27 -0.55 12.30
C ASN A 262 18.42 -0.67 11.29
N ASN A 263 19.40 0.24 11.29
CA ASN A 263 20.55 0.21 10.37
C ASN A 263 20.15 0.07 8.88
N GLY A 264 19.11 0.78 8.45
CA GLY A 264 18.64 0.80 7.06
C GLY A 264 17.60 -0.27 6.70
N TRP A 265 17.38 -1.24 7.59
CA TRP A 265 16.43 -2.33 7.37
C TRP A 265 14.97 -1.89 7.57
N GLU A 266 14.04 -2.84 7.42
CA GLU A 266 12.60 -2.58 7.45
C GLU A 266 12.18 -1.77 8.69
N SER A 267 11.33 -0.77 8.47
CA SER A 267 10.61 -0.10 9.55
C SER A 267 9.60 -1.07 10.16
N ILE A 268 9.54 -1.16 11.49
CA ILE A 268 8.56 -2.01 12.18
C ILE A 268 7.25 -1.22 12.28
N GLY A 269 6.43 -1.28 11.23
CA GLY A 269 5.11 -0.64 11.16
C GLY A 269 4.13 -1.46 10.34
#